data_AF-A0A1F9IUW9-F1
#
_entry.id   AF-A0A1F9IUW9-F1
#
_cell.length_a   1.000
_cell.length_b   1.000
_cell.length_c   1.000
_cell.angle_alpha   90.00
_cell.angle_beta   90.00
_cell.angle_gamma   90.00
#
_symmetry.space_group_name_H-M   'P 1'
#
loop_
_entity.id
_entity.type
_entity.pdbx_description
1 polymer ?
#
loop_
_entity_poly.entity_id
_entity_poly.type
_entity_poly.pdbx_seq_one_letter_code
_entity_poly.pdbx_strand_id
1 'polypeptide(L)'
;MVWVRKQVQKNIYIHNDLANTADHIRKRVEEMEATGNREGIALDITACLTMLAFTFESRMNFVGAKRVAGWSERRPFGKKLGNVLEKLGITPDLTERPYSTVGELKTFRDIIAHGKPDESEIDELVESDGTFDDLATDLRGVWEAHLTVEFMRQCFEDLDAIWHDWLERAGIGRYETITHGSHEISLEEALKAFQPKA
;
A
#
# COMPACT_ATOMS: atom_id res chain seq x y z
N MET A 1 -6.23 23.83 44.22
CA MET A 1 -6.49 23.07 42.98
C MET A 1 -5.40 23.45 42.00
N VAL A 2 -4.60 22.49 41.54
CA VAL A 2 -3.46 22.73 40.64
C VAL A 2 -3.92 22.42 39.22
N TRP A 3 -3.73 23.36 38.30
CA TRP A 3 -3.99 23.14 36.89
C TRP A 3 -2.69 22.72 36.20
N VAL A 4 -2.81 21.77 35.27
CA VAL A 4 -1.68 21.22 34.54
C VAL A 4 -1.95 21.41 33.07
N ARG A 5 -1.00 22.01 32.37
CA ARG A 5 -1.01 22.07 30.91
C ARG A 5 -0.24 20.87 30.37
N LYS A 6 -0.92 20.06 29.57
CA LYS A 6 -0.34 18.92 28.85
C LYS A 6 -0.26 19.25 27.36
N GLN A 7 0.94 19.24 26.81
CA GLN A 7 1.16 19.36 25.37
C GLN A 7 1.71 18.03 24.85
N VAL A 8 1.09 17.52 23.78
CA VAL A 8 1.48 16.24 23.16
C VAL A 8 1.62 16.46 21.67
N GLN A 9 2.75 16.03 21.12
CA GLN A 9 2.95 15.91 19.68
C GLN A 9 2.98 14.44 19.30
N LYS A 10 2.26 14.07 18.24
CA LYS A 10 2.25 12.71 17.69
C LYS A 10 2.57 12.78 16.20
N ASN A 11 3.48 11.93 15.76
CA ASN A 11 3.81 11.68 14.38
C ASN A 11 3.52 10.21 14.11
N ILE A 12 2.36 9.93 13.51
CA ILE A 12 1.87 8.56 13.28
C ILE A 12 1.97 8.25 11.79
N TYR A 13 2.63 7.14 11.46
CA TYR A 13 2.97 6.78 10.08
C TYR A 13 2.51 5.36 9.73
N ILE A 14 1.26 5.27 9.27
CA ILE A 14 0.57 4.02 8.94
C ILE A 14 1.25 3.18 7.84
N HIS A 15 2.07 3.81 6.99
CA HIS A 15 2.76 3.11 5.91
C HIS A 15 3.72 2.02 6.41
N ASN A 16 4.22 2.13 7.65
CA ASN A 16 5.04 1.07 8.25
C ASN A 16 4.19 -0.12 8.69
N ASP A 17 3.03 0.14 9.29
CA ASP A 17 2.13 -0.93 9.74
C ASP A 17 1.62 -1.73 8.53
N LEU A 18 1.22 -1.05 7.46
CA LEU A 18 0.81 -1.66 6.20
C LEU A 18 1.94 -2.49 5.57
N ALA A 19 3.17 -1.95 5.52
CA ALA A 19 4.33 -2.66 4.98
C ALA A 19 4.68 -3.92 5.82
N ASN A 20 4.62 -3.80 7.15
CA ASN A 20 4.88 -4.92 8.06
C ASN A 20 3.80 -6.01 7.94
N THR A 21 2.53 -5.63 7.78
CA THR A 21 1.45 -6.59 7.51
C THR A 21 1.67 -7.29 6.18
N ALA A 22 2.03 -6.57 5.11
CA ALA A 22 2.35 -7.17 3.82
C ALA A 22 3.51 -8.16 3.92
N ASP A 23 4.61 -7.79 4.60
CA ASP A 23 5.79 -8.65 4.80
C ASP A 23 5.45 -9.93 5.60
N HIS A 24 4.62 -9.80 6.65
CA HIS A 24 4.17 -10.96 7.42
C HIS A 24 3.38 -11.95 6.56
N ILE A 25 2.42 -11.46 5.75
CA ILE A 25 1.62 -12.31 4.86
C ILE A 25 2.50 -12.93 3.78
N ARG A 26 3.43 -12.14 3.19
CA ARG A 26 4.38 -12.63 2.18
C ARG A 26 5.18 -13.82 2.69
N LYS A 27 5.78 -13.70 3.89
CA LYS A 27 6.55 -14.79 4.52
C LYS A 27 5.71 -16.05 4.71
N ARG A 28 4.44 -15.90 5.11
CA ARG A 28 3.51 -17.03 5.25
C ARG A 28 3.23 -17.70 3.90
N VAL A 29 2.98 -16.93 2.84
CA VAL A 29 2.77 -17.46 1.47
C VAL A 29 4.02 -18.21 0.99
N GLU A 30 5.21 -17.67 1.23
CA GLU A 30 6.48 -18.31 0.85
C GLU A 30 6.71 -19.63 1.58
N GLU A 31 6.34 -19.71 2.86
CA GLU A 31 6.38 -20.96 3.63
C GLU A 31 5.36 -21.98 3.10
N MET A 32 4.16 -21.53 2.76
CA MET A 32 3.13 -22.37 2.14
C MET A 32 3.60 -22.94 0.79
N GLU A 33 4.21 -22.11 -0.06
CA GLU A 33 4.82 -22.57 -1.30
C GLU A 33 5.94 -23.59 -1.05
N ALA A 34 6.87 -23.30 -0.14
CA ALA A 34 8.01 -24.15 0.15
C ALA A 34 7.60 -25.53 0.72
N THR A 35 6.48 -25.59 1.45
CA THR A 35 5.93 -26.82 2.03
C THR A 35 4.93 -27.53 1.10
N GLY A 36 4.63 -26.96 -0.06
CA GLY A 36 3.61 -27.48 -0.98
C GLY A 36 2.18 -27.32 -0.46
N ASN A 37 1.97 -26.54 0.61
CA ASN A 37 0.64 -26.24 1.12
C ASN A 37 -0.07 -25.23 0.20
N ARG A 38 -1.08 -25.70 -0.53
CA ARG A 38 -1.88 -24.85 -1.42
C ARG A 38 -3.19 -24.38 -0.80
N GLU A 39 -3.55 -24.84 0.39
CA GLU A 39 -4.82 -24.50 1.05
C GLU A 39 -4.86 -23.00 1.36
N GLY A 40 -5.76 -22.26 0.72
CA GLY A 40 -5.93 -20.82 0.96
C GLY A 40 -4.81 -19.91 0.44
N ILE A 41 -3.80 -20.45 -0.27
CA ILE A 41 -2.63 -19.66 -0.71
C ILE A 41 -3.03 -18.46 -1.59
N ALA A 42 -4.03 -18.63 -2.46
CA ALA A 42 -4.53 -17.55 -3.32
C ALA A 42 -5.23 -16.42 -2.52
N LEU A 43 -5.89 -16.76 -1.41
CA LEU A 43 -6.51 -15.79 -0.50
C LEU A 43 -5.43 -14.96 0.19
N ASP A 44 -4.35 -15.62 0.62
CA ASP A 44 -3.21 -14.97 1.26
C ASP A 44 -2.44 -14.07 0.28
N ILE A 45 -2.26 -14.50 -0.97
CA ILE A 45 -1.69 -13.66 -2.03
C ILE A 45 -2.58 -12.44 -2.27
N THR A 46 -3.91 -12.62 -2.36
CA THR A 46 -4.87 -11.52 -2.52
C THR A 46 -4.72 -10.48 -1.40
N ALA A 47 -4.64 -10.94 -0.15
CA ALA A 47 -4.45 -10.09 1.01
C ALA A 47 -3.09 -9.37 0.98
N CYS A 48 -2.02 -10.06 0.62
CA CYS A 48 -0.67 -9.48 0.51
C CYS A 48 -0.62 -8.38 -0.54
N LEU A 49 -1.08 -8.65 -1.77
CA LEU A 49 -1.11 -7.69 -2.86
C LEU A 49 -1.96 -6.45 -2.50
N THR A 50 -3.08 -6.65 -1.82
CA THR A 50 -3.91 -5.53 -1.33
C THR A 50 -3.15 -4.65 -0.34
N MET A 51 -2.46 -5.26 0.63
CA MET A 51 -1.63 -4.53 1.60
C MET A 51 -0.44 -3.83 0.95
N LEU A 52 0.17 -4.43 -0.07
CA LEU A 52 1.23 -3.80 -0.88
C LEU A 52 0.71 -2.56 -1.62
N ALA A 53 -0.47 -2.64 -2.23
CA ALA A 53 -1.08 -1.49 -2.90
C ALA A 53 -1.36 -0.32 -1.93
N PHE A 54 -1.89 -0.61 -0.74
CA PHE A 54 -2.08 0.39 0.31
C PHE A 54 -0.76 0.92 0.88
N THR A 55 0.26 0.07 0.97
CA THR A 55 1.62 0.46 1.37
C THR A 55 2.19 1.48 0.39
N PHE A 56 2.12 1.23 -0.92
CA PHE A 56 2.59 2.17 -1.93
C PHE A 56 1.86 3.50 -1.87
N GLU A 57 0.52 3.48 -1.80
CA GLU A 57 -0.27 4.71 -1.74
C GLU A 57 0.00 5.53 -0.46
N SER A 58 0.17 4.86 0.68
CA SER A 58 0.50 5.53 1.96
C SER A 58 1.93 6.06 2.00
N ARG A 59 2.92 5.35 1.42
CA ARG A 59 4.30 5.86 1.22
C ARG A 59 4.31 7.09 0.32
N MET A 60 3.55 7.07 -0.78
CA MET A 60 3.36 8.21 -1.67
C MET A 60 2.72 9.40 -0.95
N ASN A 61 1.70 9.17 -0.12
CA ASN A 61 1.09 10.22 0.70
C ASN A 61 2.09 10.81 1.71
N PHE A 62 2.94 9.98 2.33
CA PHE A 62 3.96 10.45 3.26
C PHE A 62 5.00 11.35 2.58
N VAL A 63 5.58 10.92 1.46
CA VAL A 63 6.56 11.73 0.70
C VAL A 63 5.89 13.00 0.17
N GLY A 64 4.69 12.86 -0.38
CA GLY A 64 3.89 13.98 -0.87
C GLY A 64 3.66 15.04 0.20
N ALA A 65 3.18 14.66 1.38
CA ALA A 65 2.95 15.58 2.50
C ALA A 65 4.23 16.28 2.98
N LYS A 66 5.39 15.60 2.91
CA LYS A 66 6.68 16.17 3.35
C LYS A 66 7.38 17.04 2.31
N ARG A 67 7.12 16.86 1.01
CA ARG A 67 7.95 17.45 -0.06
C ARG A 67 7.17 18.18 -1.15
N VAL A 68 5.91 17.85 -1.38
CA VAL A 68 5.10 18.46 -2.44
C VAL A 68 4.26 19.59 -1.85
N ALA A 69 4.45 20.81 -2.35
CA ALA A 69 3.69 21.97 -1.90
C ALA A 69 2.20 21.80 -2.22
N GLY A 70 1.34 22.12 -1.25
CA GLY A 70 -0.11 22.00 -1.39
C GLY A 70 -0.57 20.56 -1.65
N TRP A 71 0.13 19.56 -1.09
CA TRP A 71 -0.24 18.15 -1.23
C TRP A 71 -1.72 17.89 -0.90
N SER A 72 -2.35 16.98 -1.65
CA SER A 72 -3.71 16.54 -1.38
C SER A 72 -3.81 15.04 -1.64
N GLU A 73 -4.10 14.30 -0.59
CA GLU A 73 -4.15 12.84 -0.56
C GLU A 73 -5.30 12.29 -1.43
N ARG A 74 -6.34 13.11 -1.65
CA ARG A 74 -7.53 12.77 -2.44
C ARG A 74 -7.34 12.95 -3.95
N ARG A 75 -6.17 13.41 -4.40
CA ARG A 75 -5.88 13.52 -5.84
C ARG A 75 -5.89 12.13 -6.50
N PRO A 76 -6.24 12.04 -7.80
CA PRO A 76 -6.13 10.80 -8.55
C PRO A 76 -4.71 10.23 -8.50
N PHE A 77 -4.59 8.91 -8.44
CA PHE A 77 -3.33 8.19 -8.28
C PHE A 77 -2.23 8.68 -9.23
N GLY A 78 -2.49 8.72 -10.55
CA GLY A 78 -1.49 9.15 -11.53
C GLY A 78 -0.99 10.58 -11.32
N LYS A 79 -1.87 11.48 -10.85
CA LYS A 79 -1.48 12.86 -10.50
C LYS A 79 -0.65 12.89 -9.21
N LYS A 80 -0.98 12.06 -8.21
CA LYS A 80 -0.17 11.94 -6.98
C LYS A 80 1.23 11.43 -7.30
N LEU A 81 1.32 10.35 -8.07
CA LEU A 81 2.58 9.75 -8.48
C LEU A 81 3.41 10.75 -9.29
N GLY A 82 2.83 11.38 -10.31
CA GLY A 82 3.50 12.39 -11.11
C GLY A 82 4.08 13.55 -10.29
N ASN A 83 3.31 14.09 -9.34
CA ASN A 83 3.80 15.18 -8.48
C ASN A 83 4.97 14.74 -7.57
N VAL A 84 4.93 13.50 -7.05
CA VAL A 84 6.03 12.96 -6.24
C VAL A 84 7.26 12.77 -7.11
N LEU A 85 7.13 12.12 -8.27
CA LEU A 85 8.25 11.87 -9.18
C LEU A 85 8.89 13.17 -9.66
N GLU A 86 8.09 14.17 -10.05
CA GLU A 86 8.56 15.50 -10.41
C GLU A 86 9.35 16.13 -9.27
N LYS A 87 8.81 16.06 -8.03
CA LYS A 87 9.47 16.64 -6.86
C LYS A 87 10.79 15.95 -6.52
N LEU A 88 10.92 14.67 -6.82
CA LEU A 88 12.13 13.86 -6.61
C LEU A 88 13.09 13.88 -7.82
N GLY A 89 12.73 14.57 -8.91
CA GLY A 89 13.53 14.62 -10.13
C GLY A 89 13.64 13.27 -10.84
N ILE A 90 12.61 12.42 -10.74
CA ILE A 90 12.58 11.08 -11.35
C ILE A 90 11.75 11.14 -12.62
N THR A 91 12.30 10.61 -13.72
CA THR A 91 11.57 10.36 -14.97
C THR A 91 11.59 8.85 -15.22
N PRO A 92 10.64 8.08 -14.67
CA PRO A 92 10.69 6.64 -14.79
C PRO A 92 10.17 6.17 -16.14
N ASP A 93 10.70 5.05 -16.61
CA ASP A 93 10.03 4.25 -17.63
C ASP A 93 8.90 3.46 -16.96
N LEU A 94 7.65 3.76 -17.33
CA LEU A 94 6.47 3.10 -16.77
C LEU A 94 6.21 1.71 -17.39
N THR A 95 6.99 1.32 -18.39
CA THR A 95 6.93 0.00 -19.04
C THR A 95 7.92 -0.99 -18.46
N GLU A 96 8.87 -0.51 -17.65
CA GLU A 96 9.94 -1.31 -17.07
C GLU A 96 9.87 -1.34 -15.54
N ARG A 97 10.45 -2.40 -14.95
CA ARG A 97 10.57 -2.52 -13.50
C ARG A 97 11.50 -1.41 -12.96
N PRO A 98 11.20 -0.85 -11.77
CA PRO A 98 10.14 -1.25 -10.85
C PRO A 98 8.78 -0.56 -11.08
N TYR A 99 8.67 0.37 -12.04
CA TYR A 99 7.47 1.21 -12.17
C TYR A 99 6.33 0.55 -12.96
N SER A 100 6.61 -0.40 -13.85
CA SER A 100 5.58 -1.24 -14.47
C SER A 100 4.78 -2.01 -13.42
N THR A 101 5.47 -2.59 -12.42
CA THR A 101 4.87 -3.30 -11.29
C THR A 101 3.89 -2.43 -10.50
N VAL A 102 4.16 -1.13 -10.35
CA VAL A 102 3.22 -0.19 -9.70
C VAL A 102 1.92 -0.07 -10.50
N GLY A 103 2.02 -0.02 -11.83
CA GLY A 103 0.87 0.03 -12.73
C GLY A 103 0.03 -1.25 -12.66
N GLU A 104 0.68 -2.41 -12.69
CA GLU A 104 0.03 -3.72 -12.57
C GLU A 104 -0.66 -3.88 -11.20
N LEU A 105 0.05 -3.55 -10.11
CA LEU A 105 -0.49 -3.64 -8.74
C LEU A 105 -1.67 -2.69 -8.52
N LYS A 106 -1.61 -1.49 -9.10
CA LYS A 106 -2.75 -0.55 -9.08
C LYS A 106 -3.96 -1.15 -9.83
N THR A 107 -3.72 -1.76 -10.98
CA THR A 107 -4.78 -2.41 -11.77
C THR A 107 -5.45 -3.52 -10.98
N PHE A 108 -4.66 -4.41 -10.38
CA PHE A 108 -5.15 -5.45 -9.48
C PHE A 108 -6.00 -4.86 -8.34
N ARG A 109 -5.47 -3.86 -7.63
CA ARG A 109 -6.17 -3.22 -6.51
C ARG A 109 -7.50 -2.64 -6.95
N ASP A 110 -7.55 -1.97 -8.10
CA ASP A 110 -8.79 -1.37 -8.60
C ASP A 110 -9.82 -2.44 -8.99
N ILE A 111 -9.40 -3.57 -9.57
CA ILE A 111 -10.30 -4.69 -9.85
C ILE A 111 -10.91 -5.22 -8.55
N ILE A 112 -10.09 -5.53 -7.54
CA ILE A 112 -10.57 -6.07 -6.26
C ILE A 112 -11.45 -5.05 -5.51
N ALA A 113 -11.05 -3.79 -5.46
CA ALA A 113 -11.77 -2.74 -4.72
C ALA A 113 -13.12 -2.38 -5.37
N HIS A 114 -13.27 -2.57 -6.67
CA HIS A 114 -14.50 -2.28 -7.41
C HIS A 114 -15.30 -3.54 -7.78
N GLY A 115 -14.85 -4.73 -7.37
CA GLY A 115 -15.38 -6.07 -7.68
C GLY A 115 -16.78 -6.08 -8.28
N LYS A 116 -16.86 -5.95 -9.61
CA LYS A 116 -18.10 -6.02 -10.36
C LYS A 116 -18.38 -7.47 -10.72
N PRO A 117 -19.65 -7.90 -10.77
CA PRO A 117 -20.00 -9.18 -11.38
C PRO A 117 -19.42 -9.26 -12.80
N ASP A 118 -18.85 -10.40 -13.13
CA ASP A 118 -18.38 -10.74 -14.47
C ASP A 118 -19.29 -11.86 -15.00
N GLU A 119 -20.20 -11.49 -15.90
CA GLU A 119 -21.17 -12.39 -16.52
C GLU A 119 -20.88 -12.42 -18.02
N SER A 120 -20.48 -13.59 -18.52
CA SER A 120 -20.19 -13.80 -19.94
C SER A 120 -20.80 -15.12 -20.41
N GLU A 121 -21.21 -15.13 -21.68
CA GLU A 121 -21.68 -16.32 -22.37
C GLU A 121 -20.65 -16.67 -23.45
N ILE A 122 -20.16 -17.90 -23.41
CA ILE A 122 -19.16 -18.41 -24.35
C ILE A 122 -19.88 -19.43 -25.24
N ASP A 123 -20.02 -19.10 -26.53
CA ASP A 123 -20.55 -19.98 -27.57
C ASP A 123 -19.46 -20.20 -28.61
N GLU A 124 -18.83 -21.37 -28.57
CA GLU A 124 -17.73 -21.73 -29.45
C GLU A 124 -17.88 -23.13 -30.05
N LEU A 125 -17.51 -23.27 -31.32
CA LEU A 125 -17.42 -24.54 -32.02
C LEU A 125 -16.01 -25.10 -31.85
N VAL A 126 -15.86 -26.12 -31.01
CA VAL A 126 -14.58 -26.77 -30.73
C VAL A 126 -14.50 -28.12 -31.45
N GLU A 127 -13.35 -28.39 -32.08
CA GLU A 127 -13.06 -29.70 -32.65
C GLU A 127 -12.73 -30.69 -31.52
N SER A 128 -13.43 -31.82 -31.47
CA SER A 128 -13.24 -32.87 -30.47
C SER A 128 -12.99 -34.20 -31.17
N ASP A 129 -12.08 -34.99 -30.62
CA ASP A 129 -11.79 -36.37 -31.06
C ASP A 129 -12.82 -37.40 -30.51
N GLY A 130 -13.91 -36.92 -29.91
CA GLY A 130 -14.90 -37.74 -29.22
C GLY A 130 -14.68 -37.84 -27.71
N THR A 131 -13.61 -37.24 -27.18
CA THR A 131 -13.39 -37.03 -25.74
C THR A 131 -13.69 -35.59 -25.33
N PHE A 132 -14.09 -35.41 -24.07
CA PHE A 132 -14.44 -34.10 -23.50
C PHE A 132 -13.35 -33.57 -22.55
N ASP A 133 -12.27 -34.31 -22.35
CA ASP A 133 -11.25 -34.00 -21.33
C ASP A 133 -10.48 -32.70 -21.64
N ASP A 134 -10.36 -32.33 -22.93
CA ASP A 134 -9.65 -31.14 -23.39
C ASP A 134 -10.56 -29.91 -23.63
N LEU A 135 -11.86 -30.01 -23.34
CA LEU A 135 -12.84 -28.93 -23.55
C LEU A 135 -13.01 -28.01 -22.32
N ALA A 136 -12.02 -27.99 -21.41
CA ALA A 136 -12.09 -27.19 -20.20
C ALA A 136 -11.98 -25.69 -20.51
N THR A 137 -13.04 -24.94 -20.26
CA THR A 137 -13.04 -23.47 -20.34
C THR A 137 -12.41 -22.85 -19.10
N ASP A 138 -11.60 -21.81 -19.27
CA ASP A 138 -11.07 -21.02 -18.17
C ASP A 138 -12.18 -20.17 -17.54
N LEU A 139 -12.63 -20.56 -16.35
CA LEU A 139 -13.67 -19.84 -15.60
C LEU A 139 -13.09 -18.81 -14.61
N ARG A 140 -11.78 -18.57 -14.64
CA ARG A 140 -11.13 -17.67 -13.69
C ARG A 140 -11.46 -16.22 -13.99
N GLY A 141 -11.64 -15.44 -12.92
CA GLY A 141 -11.73 -13.99 -13.04
C GLY A 141 -10.41 -13.37 -13.48
N VAL A 142 -10.45 -12.23 -14.17
CA VAL A 142 -9.26 -11.54 -14.68
C VAL A 142 -8.24 -11.23 -13.56
N TRP A 143 -8.70 -11.00 -12.33
CA TRP A 143 -7.83 -10.74 -11.18
C TRP A 143 -7.01 -11.96 -10.75
N GLU A 144 -7.46 -13.17 -11.05
CA GLU A 144 -6.80 -14.41 -10.64
C GLU A 144 -5.46 -14.61 -11.34
N ALA A 145 -5.27 -14.01 -12.52
CA ALA A 145 -3.99 -13.99 -13.23
C ALA A 145 -2.86 -13.32 -12.40
N HIS A 146 -3.21 -12.44 -11.46
CA HIS A 146 -2.25 -11.80 -10.55
C HIS A 146 -1.93 -12.65 -9.32
N LEU A 147 -2.68 -13.72 -9.03
CA LEU A 147 -2.57 -14.48 -7.78
C LEU A 147 -1.45 -15.52 -7.82
N THR A 148 -0.23 -15.06 -8.15
CA THR A 148 0.98 -15.87 -8.20
C THR A 148 1.97 -15.44 -7.12
N VAL A 149 2.79 -16.39 -6.66
CA VAL A 149 3.83 -16.11 -5.65
C VAL A 149 4.91 -15.21 -6.25
N GLU A 150 5.22 -15.41 -7.52
CA GLU A 150 6.18 -14.63 -8.31
C GLU A 150 5.77 -13.16 -8.39
N PHE A 151 4.51 -12.89 -8.75
CA PHE A 151 4.02 -11.51 -8.85
C PHE A 151 3.98 -10.83 -7.46
N MET A 152 3.58 -11.56 -6.42
CA MET A 152 3.63 -11.05 -5.04
C MET A 152 5.06 -10.67 -4.62
N ARG A 153 6.05 -11.54 -4.89
CA ARG A 153 7.47 -11.27 -4.61
C ARG A 153 7.98 -10.05 -5.38
N GLN A 154 7.69 -10.00 -6.68
CA GLN A 154 8.04 -8.86 -7.53
C GLN A 154 7.47 -7.54 -6.98
N CYS A 155 6.18 -7.53 -6.60
CA CYS A 155 5.57 -6.35 -5.98
C CYS A 155 6.30 -5.95 -4.70
N PHE A 156 6.61 -6.89 -3.82
CA PHE A 156 7.30 -6.58 -2.57
C PHE A 156 8.68 -5.95 -2.82
N GLU A 157 9.50 -6.56 -3.68
CA GLU A 157 10.85 -6.10 -4.02
C GLU A 157 10.84 -4.72 -4.68
N ASP A 158 10.00 -4.53 -5.70
CA ASP A 158 9.94 -3.30 -6.48
C ASP A 158 9.43 -2.13 -5.64
N LEU A 159 8.43 -2.36 -4.78
CA LEU A 159 7.90 -1.33 -3.89
C LEU A 159 8.92 -0.93 -2.81
N ASP A 160 9.74 -1.86 -2.34
CA ASP A 160 10.80 -1.57 -1.37
C ASP A 160 11.98 -0.82 -2.01
N ALA A 161 12.36 -1.20 -3.23
CA ALA A 161 13.36 -0.49 -4.02
C ALA A 161 12.93 0.96 -4.31
N ILE A 162 11.68 1.17 -4.76
CA ILE A 162 11.12 2.51 -4.97
C ILE A 162 11.12 3.31 -3.67
N TRP A 163 10.73 2.69 -2.55
CA TRP A 163 10.68 3.38 -1.27
C TRP A 163 12.06 3.86 -0.82
N HIS A 164 13.08 3.03 -0.97
CA HIS A 164 14.45 3.39 -0.66
C HIS A 164 14.97 4.53 -1.53
N ASP A 165 14.78 4.46 -2.85
CA ASP A 165 15.15 5.53 -3.79
C ASP A 165 14.40 6.85 -3.48
N TRP A 166 13.11 6.77 -3.15
CA TRP A 166 12.31 7.94 -2.81
C TRP A 166 12.80 8.61 -1.52
N LEU A 167 13.13 7.85 -0.48
CA LEU A 167 13.65 8.41 0.76
C LEU A 167 15.00 9.10 0.54
N GLU A 168 15.89 8.47 -0.23
CA GLU A 168 17.20 9.03 -0.57
C GLU A 168 17.05 10.35 -1.33
N ARG A 169 16.28 10.37 -2.43
CA ARG A 169 16.05 11.57 -3.24
C ARG A 169 15.29 12.66 -2.49
N ALA A 170 14.41 12.28 -1.57
CA ALA A 170 13.70 13.23 -0.73
C ALA A 170 14.57 13.80 0.40
N GLY A 171 15.76 13.24 0.65
CA GLY A 171 16.57 13.56 1.82
C GLY A 171 15.79 13.32 3.12
N ILE A 172 15.05 12.22 3.20
CA ILE A 172 14.30 11.82 4.41
C ILE A 172 15.08 10.72 5.10
N GLY A 173 15.48 10.95 6.35
CA GLY A 173 16.14 9.92 7.16
C GLY A 173 15.17 8.82 7.57
N ARG A 174 15.63 7.56 7.66
CA ARG A 174 14.81 6.42 8.12
C ARG A 174 14.13 6.66 9.47
N TYR A 175 14.79 7.36 10.39
CA TYR A 175 14.21 7.67 11.71
C TYR A 175 12.97 8.59 11.60
N GLU A 176 12.88 9.41 10.55
CA GLU A 176 11.73 10.28 10.31
C GLU A 176 10.49 9.54 9.80
N THR A 177 10.66 8.28 9.39
CA THR A 177 9.55 7.42 8.94
C THR A 177 8.96 6.63 10.10
N ILE A 178 9.57 6.63 11.28
CA ILE A 178 9.13 5.85 12.45
C ILE A 178 8.04 6.61 13.21
N THR A 179 6.96 5.93 13.62
CA THR A 179 5.94 6.53 14.48
C THR A 179 6.56 6.98 15.81
N HIS A 180 6.46 8.27 16.15
CA HIS A 180 7.07 8.84 17.36
C HIS A 180 6.23 9.99 17.94
N GLY A 181 6.55 10.44 19.15
CA GLY A 181 5.87 11.56 19.79
C GLY A 181 6.64 12.16 20.96
N SER A 182 6.21 13.32 21.41
CA SER A 182 6.75 14.02 22.58
C SER A 182 5.62 14.44 23.51
N HIS A 183 5.94 14.52 24.80
CA HIS A 183 5.03 14.93 25.85
C HIS A 183 5.71 15.99 26.71
N GLU A 184 5.03 17.11 26.90
CA GLU A 184 5.43 18.17 27.82
C GLU A 184 4.30 18.39 28.82
N ILE A 185 4.67 18.45 30.11
CA ILE A 185 3.76 18.67 31.21
C ILE A 185 4.29 19.88 31.97
N SER A 186 3.51 20.95 32.01
CA SER A 186 3.82 22.15 32.79
C SER A 186 2.74 22.42 33.83
N LEU A 187 3.17 22.85 35.01
CA LEU A 187 2.27 23.30 36.07
C LEU A 187 1.85 24.74 35.78
N GLU A 188 0.56 24.99 35.75
CA GLU A 188 0.05 26.37 35.75
C GLU A 188 -0.35 26.71 37.19
N GLU A 189 0.42 27.60 37.83
CA GLU A 189 -0.03 28.22 39.07
C GLU A 189 -1.33 28.99 38.79
N ALA A 190 -2.36 28.73 39.59
CA ALA A 190 -3.70 29.28 39.40
C ALA A 190 -3.70 30.81 39.47
N LEU A 191 -3.42 31.48 38.36
CA LEU A 191 -3.57 32.93 38.23
C LEU A 191 -5.05 33.27 38.05
N LYS A 192 -5.66 33.62 39.17
CA LYS A 192 -6.89 34.43 39.36
C LYS A 192 -8.23 33.80 39.00
N ALA A 193 -8.93 33.31 40.03
CA ALA A 193 -10.39 33.43 40.13
C ALA A 193 -10.85 33.50 41.59
N PHE A 194 -10.39 34.51 42.32
CA PHE A 194 -11.11 35.01 43.51
C PHE A 194 -10.87 36.52 43.63
N GLN A 195 -11.46 37.27 42.69
CA GLN A 195 -11.81 38.66 42.97
C GLN A 195 -13.29 38.64 43.40
N PRO A 196 -13.62 38.71 44.70
CA PRO A 196 -14.99 38.93 45.10
C PRO A 196 -15.45 40.27 44.50
N LYS A 197 -16.57 40.25 43.78
CA LYS A 197 -17.25 41.49 43.38
C LYS A 197 -17.61 42.26 44.66
N ALA A 198 -17.36 43.56 44.62
CA ALA A 198 -17.68 44.54 45.66
C ALA A 198 -19.16 44.50 46.07
#